data_AF-A0A0K1EBD7-F1
#
_entry.id   AF-A0A0K1EBD7-F1
#
_cell.length_a   1.000
_cell.length_b   1.000
_cell.length_c   1.000
_cell.angle_alpha   90.00
_cell.angle_beta   90.00
_cell.angle_gamma   90.00
#
_symmetry.space_group_name_H-M   'P 1'
#
loop_
_entity.id
_entity.type
_entity.pdbx_description
1 polymer ?
#
loop_
_entity_poly.entity_id
_entity_poly.type
_entity_poly.pdbx_seq_one_letter_code
_entity_poly.pdbx_strand_id
1 'polypeptide(L)'
;MKVSERTFAAFWSAHAWTGMLVSVVLFVTFFLGAFALYWEDFGRWQEPRLRSAVPASEAQVLDRVQEAVAQQAARGAVRLDMDLPDEHVPWILLATRDRSDLRQFTWIDPATGAHIPTRSDLGYFLYLMHFIGPIRGGIYLAGVAATVMLFILASGLVIQFDKLLPELARFRPKLRLRLSSSDAHKVVGVIGLPFLLVIAWTGAVLCLQSAVGPFFVQTTLGGDRGALDHALSLGPRVARVGTPGEVPDIRAIMARARELLPLARHSELIFRNLGDRGGVVDVRGEQGERFLQQTSVRFSGHDGAVLFVRQPGGHSTYARAMEVVSSLHFGSYGGSVVKAAYALLSLLAAITIVTGNIIWIERRRKRGFGLGDIVIVRVTSGGCAGLCLAVAALFLANQLLPDGLSDRVEWEHRAFYFAWAAAVTYGLAARSAVTSATHLLLAAGSLLSLAPVVDGLRHGRLPFDPRAPGFLFGPDLGLLFAGALLFGAGLVIRRLGDAPQSGPRRSATPPTPAPLTAICRPLETSDERSV
;
A
#
# COMPACT_ATOMS: atom_id res chain seq x y z
N MET A 1 7.93 -2.55 -34.24
CA MET A 1 8.38 -3.93 -34.59
C MET A 1 7.13 -4.76 -34.83
N LYS A 2 6.91 -5.37 -36.01
CA LYS A 2 5.65 -6.11 -36.27
C LYS A 2 5.69 -7.49 -35.58
N VAL A 3 5.11 -7.58 -34.38
CA VAL A 3 4.94 -8.84 -33.63
C VAL A 3 3.99 -9.76 -34.41
N SER A 4 4.31 -11.05 -34.55
CA SER A 4 3.43 -12.01 -35.23
C SER A 4 2.07 -12.13 -34.52
N GLU A 5 1.00 -12.47 -35.23
CA GLU A 5 -0.33 -12.64 -34.62
C GLU A 5 -0.35 -13.70 -33.51
N ARG A 6 0.38 -14.80 -33.70
CA ARG A 6 0.52 -15.86 -32.68
C ARG A 6 1.22 -15.34 -31.43
N THR A 7 2.33 -14.60 -31.62
CA THR A 7 3.08 -14.00 -30.51
C THR A 7 2.22 -12.97 -29.77
N PHE A 8 1.51 -12.10 -30.49
CA PHE A 8 0.59 -11.14 -29.89
C PHE A 8 -0.52 -11.83 -29.07
N ALA A 9 -1.13 -12.87 -29.62
CA ALA A 9 -2.16 -13.64 -28.92
C ALA A 9 -1.61 -14.32 -27.65
N ALA A 10 -0.40 -14.86 -27.70
CA ALA A 10 0.27 -15.45 -26.54
C ALA A 10 0.56 -14.43 -25.44
N PHE A 11 1.18 -13.29 -25.78
CA PHE A 11 1.45 -12.20 -24.82
C PHE A 11 0.17 -11.64 -24.22
N TRP A 12 -0.86 -11.42 -25.04
CA TRP A 12 -2.17 -10.97 -24.57
C TRP A 12 -2.81 -11.98 -23.59
N SER A 13 -2.75 -13.27 -23.92
CA SER A 13 -3.28 -14.33 -23.07
C SER A 13 -2.54 -14.39 -21.73
N ALA A 14 -1.20 -14.37 -21.77
CA ALA A 14 -0.36 -14.39 -20.57
C ALA A 14 -0.63 -13.14 -19.70
N HIS A 15 -0.60 -11.94 -20.28
CA HIS A 15 -0.90 -10.69 -19.56
C HIS A 15 -2.28 -10.74 -18.88
N ALA A 16 -3.31 -11.14 -19.63
CA ALA A 16 -4.68 -11.16 -19.13
C ALA A 16 -4.89 -12.22 -18.02
N TRP A 17 -4.37 -13.44 -18.20
CA TRP A 17 -4.52 -14.50 -17.19
C TRP A 17 -3.69 -14.23 -15.95
N THR A 18 -2.41 -13.89 -16.12
CA THR A 18 -1.53 -13.57 -15.00
C THR A 18 -2.11 -12.42 -14.20
N GLY A 19 -2.52 -11.33 -14.86
CA GLY A 19 -3.17 -10.19 -14.21
C GLY A 19 -4.42 -10.58 -13.42
N MET A 20 -5.32 -11.38 -14.00
CA MET A 20 -6.54 -11.82 -13.31
C MET A 20 -6.22 -12.66 -12.05
N LEU A 21 -5.27 -13.59 -12.15
CA LEU A 21 -4.93 -14.51 -11.06
C LEU A 21 -4.29 -13.81 -9.86
N VAL A 22 -3.44 -12.81 -10.09
CA VAL A 22 -2.80 -12.05 -8.99
C VAL A 22 -3.58 -10.79 -8.59
N SER A 23 -4.71 -10.50 -9.24
CA SER A 23 -5.42 -9.23 -9.12
C SER A 23 -5.85 -8.91 -7.69
N VAL A 24 -6.33 -9.88 -6.91
CA VAL A 24 -6.77 -9.65 -5.53
C VAL A 24 -5.59 -9.22 -4.65
N VAL A 25 -4.45 -9.91 -4.79
CA VAL A 25 -3.22 -9.57 -4.06
C VAL A 25 -2.71 -8.18 -4.44
N LEU A 26 -2.58 -7.91 -5.74
CA LEU A 26 -2.15 -6.58 -6.19
C LEU A 26 -3.14 -5.49 -5.78
N PHE A 27 -4.45 -5.77 -5.77
CA PHE A 27 -5.45 -4.83 -5.32
C PHE A 27 -5.30 -4.53 -3.84
N VAL A 28 -5.07 -5.55 -2.99
CA VAL A 28 -4.75 -5.36 -1.57
C VAL A 28 -3.54 -4.43 -1.42
N THR A 29 -2.45 -4.72 -2.11
CA THR A 29 -1.24 -3.91 -2.04
C THR A 29 -1.48 -2.47 -2.51
N PHE A 30 -2.04 -2.22 -3.68
CA PHE A 30 -2.23 -0.83 -4.15
C PHE A 30 -3.34 -0.07 -3.42
N PHE A 31 -4.46 -0.72 -3.10
CA PHE A 31 -5.54 -0.03 -2.38
C PHE A 31 -5.09 0.34 -0.96
N LEU A 32 -4.50 -0.60 -0.23
CA LEU A 32 -4.00 -0.33 1.13
C LEU A 32 -2.72 0.50 1.13
N GLY A 33 -1.94 0.51 0.04
CA GLY A 33 -0.76 1.37 -0.11
C GLY A 33 -1.10 2.86 0.01
N ALA A 34 -2.27 3.28 -0.46
CA ALA A 34 -2.74 4.65 -0.28
C ALA A 34 -2.96 5.00 1.20
N PHE A 35 -3.44 4.06 2.02
CA PHE A 35 -3.62 4.24 3.46
C PHE A 35 -2.30 4.09 4.23
N ALA A 36 -1.46 3.14 3.82
CA ALA A 36 -0.17 2.84 4.42
C ALA A 36 0.78 4.04 4.40
N LEU A 37 0.71 4.90 3.38
CA LEU A 37 1.46 6.16 3.36
C LEU A 37 1.13 7.02 4.59
N TYR A 38 -0.13 7.07 5.00
CA TYR A 38 -0.64 7.92 6.09
C TYR A 38 -0.79 7.17 7.42
N TRP A 39 -0.08 6.05 7.62
CA TRP A 39 -0.25 5.22 8.81
C TRP A 39 0.03 5.97 10.12
N GLU A 40 0.99 6.91 10.13
CA GLU A 40 1.30 7.79 11.27
C GLU A 40 0.16 8.79 11.54
N ASP A 41 -0.37 9.41 10.49
CA ASP A 41 -1.51 10.33 10.58
C ASP A 41 -2.74 9.59 11.14
N PHE A 42 -3.01 8.38 10.64
CA PHE A 42 -4.05 7.52 11.19
C PHE A 42 -3.75 7.07 12.62
N GLY A 43 -2.48 6.93 12.99
CA GLY A 43 -2.02 6.63 14.35
C GLY A 43 -2.48 7.66 15.38
N ARG A 44 -2.53 8.94 15.00
CA ARG A 44 -3.09 10.03 15.84
C ARG A 44 -4.60 10.19 15.66
N TRP A 45 -5.10 10.00 14.43
CA TRP A 45 -6.54 10.08 14.16
C TRP A 45 -7.32 9.03 14.96
N GLN A 46 -6.81 7.81 15.08
CA GLN A 46 -7.48 6.68 15.75
C GLN A 46 -7.52 6.79 17.29
N GLU A 47 -6.73 7.69 17.89
CA GLU A 47 -6.54 7.81 19.34
C GLU A 47 -6.84 9.25 19.80
N PRO A 48 -8.06 9.52 20.32
CA PRO A 48 -8.47 10.84 20.75
C PRO A 48 -7.55 11.48 21.79
N ARG A 49 -6.92 10.66 22.65
CA ARG A 49 -6.02 11.14 23.72
C ARG A 49 -4.74 11.78 23.17
N LEU A 50 -4.31 11.45 21.95
CA LEU A 50 -3.08 11.97 21.33
C LEU A 50 -3.30 13.23 20.49
N ARG A 51 -4.53 13.73 20.42
CA ARG A 51 -4.88 14.90 19.60
C ARG A 51 -4.47 16.22 20.24
N SER A 52 -4.28 16.24 21.56
CA SER A 52 -3.81 17.41 22.29
C SER A 52 -2.30 17.60 22.12
N ALA A 53 -1.87 18.86 22.00
CA ALA A 53 -0.45 19.20 22.07
C ALA A 53 0.04 19.04 23.51
N VAL A 54 1.23 18.46 23.67
CA VAL A 54 1.89 18.33 24.97
C VAL A 54 3.19 19.14 24.92
N PRO A 55 3.23 20.34 25.51
CA PRO A 55 4.45 21.11 25.58
C PRO A 55 5.42 20.42 26.54
N ALA A 56 6.56 19.96 26.03
CA ALA A 56 7.63 19.40 26.82
C ALA A 56 8.97 19.94 26.31
N SER A 57 9.82 20.38 27.24
CA SER A 57 11.20 20.68 26.91
C SER A 57 11.96 19.40 26.57
N GLU A 58 12.99 19.54 25.76
CA GLU A 58 13.84 18.41 25.39
C GLU A 58 14.46 17.72 26.61
N ALA A 59 14.84 18.49 27.64
CA ALA A 59 15.36 17.93 28.88
C ALA A 59 14.34 17.01 29.57
N GLN A 60 13.06 17.43 29.63
CA GLN A 60 11.99 16.62 30.19
C GLN A 60 11.77 15.33 29.37
N VAL A 61 11.80 15.42 28.04
CA VAL A 61 11.70 14.24 27.16
C VAL A 61 12.79 13.23 27.48
N LEU A 62 14.05 13.66 27.57
CA LEU A 62 15.17 12.77 27.86
C LEU A 62 15.06 12.15 29.26
N ASP A 63 14.58 12.90 30.25
CA ASP A 63 14.32 12.38 31.60
C ASP A 63 13.23 11.30 31.58
N ARG A 64 12.13 11.51 30.82
CA ARG A 64 11.07 10.48 30.65
C ARG A 64 11.57 9.25 29.93
N VAL A 65 12.44 9.41 28.93
CA VAL A 65 13.08 8.30 28.24
C VAL A 65 13.97 7.52 29.20
N GLN A 66 14.80 8.20 29.99
CA GLN A 66 15.65 7.56 31.01
C GLN A 66 14.83 6.75 32.01
N GLU A 67 13.74 7.32 32.53
CA GLU A 67 12.80 6.65 33.44
C GLU A 67 12.20 5.39 32.80
N ALA A 68 11.69 5.50 31.57
CA ALA A 68 11.07 4.39 30.85
C ALA A 68 12.08 3.27 30.56
N VAL A 69 13.30 3.59 30.13
CA VAL A 69 14.36 2.62 29.87
C VAL A 69 14.74 1.87 31.16
N ALA A 70 14.89 2.59 32.28
CA ALA A 70 15.19 1.97 33.57
C ALA A 70 14.07 1.01 34.02
N GLN A 71 12.81 1.41 33.86
CA GLN A 71 11.66 0.55 34.18
C GLN A 71 11.62 -0.72 33.31
N GLN A 72 11.90 -0.60 32.01
CA GLN A 72 11.87 -1.75 31.10
C GLN A 72 13.08 -2.68 31.30
N ALA A 73 14.25 -2.12 31.63
CA ALA A 73 15.42 -2.90 32.04
C ALA A 73 15.12 -3.73 33.29
N ALA A 74 14.48 -3.13 34.31
CA ALA A 74 14.06 -3.83 35.52
C ALA A 74 13.02 -4.94 35.26
N ARG A 75 12.18 -4.79 34.22
CA ARG A 75 11.24 -5.82 33.76
C ARG A 75 11.89 -6.91 32.89
N GLY A 76 13.18 -6.79 32.58
CA GLY A 76 13.92 -7.74 31.76
C GLY A 76 13.58 -7.68 30.27
N ALA A 77 13.15 -6.51 29.77
CA ALA A 77 12.92 -6.32 28.34
C ALA A 77 14.22 -6.52 27.54
N VAL A 78 14.18 -7.37 26.52
CA VAL A 78 15.38 -7.68 25.70
C VAL A 78 15.57 -6.66 24.58
N ARG A 79 14.46 -6.11 24.07
CA ARG A 79 14.45 -5.11 23.01
C ARG A 79 13.44 -4.02 23.34
N LEU A 80 13.86 -2.79 23.13
CA LEU A 80 13.05 -1.59 23.31
C LEU A 80 13.29 -0.67 22.13
N ASP A 81 12.25 -0.31 21.41
CA ASP A 81 12.33 0.74 20.37
C ASP A 81 11.54 1.95 20.92
N MET A 82 12.10 3.16 20.83
CA MET A 82 11.48 4.39 21.32
C MET A 82 11.56 5.50 20.27
N ASP A 83 10.41 5.99 19.82
CA ASP A 83 10.35 7.18 18.97
C ASP A 83 10.26 8.43 19.85
N LEU A 84 11.12 9.41 19.55
CA LEU A 84 11.17 10.69 20.24
C LEU A 84 10.11 11.65 19.66
N PRO A 85 9.57 12.57 20.48
CA PRO A 85 8.64 13.57 20.02
C PRO A 85 9.22 14.44 18.91
N ASP A 86 8.40 14.73 17.90
CA ASP A 86 8.68 15.75 16.89
C ASP A 86 7.47 16.69 16.70
N GLU A 87 7.57 17.60 15.73
CA GLU A 87 6.51 18.56 15.42
C GLU A 87 5.18 17.90 14.98
N HIS A 88 5.25 16.69 14.41
CA HIS A 88 4.12 15.93 13.90
C HIS A 88 3.56 14.94 14.92
N VAL A 89 4.36 14.47 15.87
CA VAL A 89 3.94 13.55 16.94
C VAL A 89 4.58 14.01 18.26
N PRO A 90 3.90 14.84 19.08
CA PRO A 90 4.47 15.41 20.31
C PRO A 90 4.45 14.42 21.49
N TRP A 91 4.62 13.12 21.23
CA TRP A 91 4.51 12.04 22.21
C TRP A 91 5.68 11.08 22.05
N ILE A 92 6.11 10.46 23.15
CA ILE A 92 7.10 9.38 23.08
C ILE A 92 6.34 8.08 22.76
N LEU A 93 6.75 7.36 21.71
CA LEU A 93 6.19 6.04 21.40
C LEU A 93 7.13 4.95 21.89
N LEU A 94 6.70 4.18 22.87
CA LEU A 94 7.40 3.00 23.35
C LEU A 94 6.90 1.76 22.61
N ALA A 95 7.78 1.04 21.93
CA ALA A 95 7.49 -0.27 21.37
C ALA A 95 8.31 -1.35 22.09
N THR A 96 7.62 -2.20 22.85
CA THR A 96 8.21 -3.38 23.48
C THR A 96 7.89 -4.61 22.65
N ARG A 97 8.77 -5.63 22.67
CA ARG A 97 8.43 -6.95 22.16
C ARG A 97 8.26 -7.91 23.32
N ASP A 98 7.11 -8.58 23.37
CA ASP A 98 6.88 -9.65 24.31
C ASP A 98 7.46 -10.99 23.80
N ARG A 99 7.24 -12.08 24.55
CA ARG A 99 7.71 -13.43 24.20
C ARG A 99 7.02 -14.04 22.97
N SER A 100 5.92 -13.45 22.50
CA SER A 100 5.21 -13.86 21.28
C SER A 100 5.70 -13.14 20.01
N ASP A 101 6.70 -12.25 20.15
CA ASP A 101 7.27 -11.39 19.11
C ASP A 101 6.30 -10.34 18.56
N LEU A 102 5.16 -10.12 19.23
CA LEU A 102 4.25 -9.02 18.93
C LEU A 102 4.79 -7.72 19.53
N ARG A 103 4.79 -6.65 18.72
CA ARG A 103 5.13 -5.29 19.17
C ARG A 103 3.94 -4.72 19.94
N GLN A 104 4.13 -4.43 21.22
CA GLN A 104 3.18 -3.65 22.01
C GLN A 104 3.62 -2.19 22.02
N PHE A 105 2.73 -1.33 21.56
CA PHE A 105 2.93 0.11 21.56
C PHE A 105 2.35 0.72 22.84
N THR A 106 3.03 1.71 23.40
CA THR A 106 2.56 2.49 24.55
C THR A 106 3.01 3.92 24.35
N TRP A 107 2.08 4.86 24.43
CA TRP A 107 2.41 6.28 24.36
C TRP A 107 2.82 6.77 25.74
N ILE A 108 3.80 7.66 25.81
CA ILE A 108 4.22 8.31 27.04
C ILE A 108 4.07 9.81 26.84
N ASP A 109 3.34 10.43 27.77
CA ASP A 109 3.24 11.88 27.88
C ASP A 109 4.62 12.45 28.25
N PRO A 110 5.24 13.27 27.38
CA PRO A 110 6.57 13.79 27.67
C PRO A 110 6.61 14.82 28.80
N ALA A 111 5.47 15.46 29.15
CA ALA A 111 5.39 16.39 30.27
C ALA A 111 5.17 15.64 31.60
N THR A 112 4.19 14.75 31.64
CA THR A 112 3.76 14.09 32.90
C THR A 112 4.43 12.74 33.16
N GLY A 113 4.96 12.08 32.12
CA GLY A 113 5.44 10.70 32.19
C GLY A 113 4.32 9.65 32.21
N ALA A 114 3.06 10.07 32.03
CA ALA A 114 1.92 9.15 32.05
C ALA A 114 1.97 8.18 30.86
N HIS A 115 1.86 6.89 31.15
CA HIS A 115 1.74 5.85 30.14
C HIS A 115 0.28 5.75 29.67
N ILE A 116 0.07 5.93 28.38
CA ILE A 116 -1.23 5.84 27.72
C ILE A 116 -1.21 4.59 26.84
N PRO A 117 -1.90 3.50 27.26
CA PRO A 117 -1.98 2.30 26.44
C PRO A 117 -2.72 2.62 25.15
N THR A 118 -2.24 2.08 24.03
CA THR A 118 -2.82 2.37 22.72
C THR A 118 -4.21 1.76 22.59
N ARG A 119 -5.22 2.57 22.23
CA ARG A 119 -6.60 2.10 22.03
C ARG A 119 -6.79 1.26 20.75
N SER A 120 -5.94 1.50 19.75
CA SER A 120 -6.08 1.03 18.37
C SER A 120 -4.71 0.97 17.68
N ASP A 121 -4.54 0.06 16.73
CA ASP A 121 -3.39 0.03 15.82
C ASP A 121 -3.81 0.14 14.35
N LEU A 122 -5.07 0.47 14.04
CA LEU A 122 -5.67 0.63 12.70
C LEU A 122 -4.69 1.16 11.64
N GLY A 123 -4.01 2.28 11.89
CA GLY A 123 -3.06 2.86 10.91
C GLY A 123 -1.93 1.89 10.57
N TYR A 124 -1.30 1.32 11.61
CA TYR A 124 -0.24 0.33 11.48
C TYR A 124 -0.76 -0.99 10.90
N PHE A 125 -1.96 -1.43 11.25
CA PHE A 125 -2.60 -2.63 10.70
C PHE A 125 -2.81 -2.52 9.18
N LEU A 126 -3.27 -1.36 8.69
CA LEU A 126 -3.40 -1.11 7.24
C LEU A 126 -2.04 -1.09 6.55
N TYR A 127 -1.02 -0.50 7.18
CA TYR A 127 0.38 -0.57 6.73
C TYR A 127 0.89 -2.02 6.64
N LEU A 128 0.65 -2.85 7.65
CA LEU A 128 1.03 -4.27 7.61
C LEU A 128 0.27 -5.02 6.51
N MET A 129 -1.03 -4.76 6.35
CA MET A 129 -1.85 -5.44 5.36
C MET A 129 -1.47 -5.09 3.91
N HIS A 130 -0.88 -3.92 3.64
CA HIS A 130 -0.35 -3.56 2.32
C HIS A 130 0.63 -4.60 1.75
N PHE A 131 1.45 -5.20 2.62
CA PHE A 131 2.36 -6.30 2.28
C PHE A 131 1.93 -7.65 2.87
N ILE A 132 0.66 -7.78 3.28
CA ILE A 132 0.08 -9.01 3.82
C ILE A 132 0.84 -9.52 5.07
N GLY A 133 1.37 -8.58 5.86
CA GLY A 133 2.19 -8.84 7.05
C GLY A 133 1.55 -9.72 8.12
N PRO A 134 0.23 -9.63 8.41
CA PRO A 134 -0.40 -10.47 9.43
C PRO A 134 -0.42 -11.97 9.10
N ILE A 135 -0.22 -12.35 7.83
CA ILE A 135 -0.13 -13.75 7.43
C ILE A 135 1.34 -14.18 7.47
N ARG A 136 1.64 -15.33 8.09
CA ARG A 136 3.00 -15.88 8.11
C ARG A 136 3.50 -16.08 6.68
N GLY A 137 4.59 -15.37 6.33
CA GLY A 137 5.16 -15.38 4.98
C GLY A 137 4.41 -14.52 3.94
N GLY A 138 3.38 -13.77 4.35
CA GLY A 138 2.62 -12.90 3.46
C GLY A 138 3.45 -11.79 2.80
N ILE A 139 4.49 -11.30 3.48
CA ILE A 139 5.49 -10.39 2.88
C ILE A 139 6.13 -11.01 1.62
N TYR A 140 6.45 -12.31 1.63
CA TYR A 140 7.01 -12.98 0.47
C TYR A 140 5.98 -13.14 -0.65
N LEU A 141 4.71 -13.37 -0.31
CA LEU A 141 3.62 -13.38 -1.29
C LEU A 141 3.49 -12.01 -1.97
N ALA A 142 3.58 -10.91 -1.23
CA ALA A 142 3.58 -9.56 -1.79
C ALA A 142 4.80 -9.34 -2.72
N GLY A 143 6.00 -9.81 -2.32
CA GLY A 143 7.21 -9.74 -3.15
C GLY A 143 7.13 -10.56 -4.44
N VAL A 144 6.55 -11.76 -4.39
CA VAL A 144 6.27 -12.57 -5.58
C VAL A 144 5.25 -11.87 -6.47
N ALA A 145 4.18 -11.32 -5.91
CA ALA A 145 3.18 -10.58 -6.68
C ALA A 145 3.78 -9.33 -7.35
N ALA A 146 4.66 -8.59 -6.68
CA ALA A 146 5.39 -7.47 -7.25
C ALA A 146 6.33 -7.91 -8.40
N THR A 147 6.98 -9.07 -8.28
CA THR A 147 7.78 -9.65 -9.36
C THR A 147 6.93 -10.04 -10.56
N VAL A 148 5.78 -10.69 -10.32
CA VAL A 148 4.81 -11.03 -11.37
C VAL A 148 4.24 -9.76 -12.02
N MET A 149 4.07 -8.68 -11.26
CA MET A 149 3.66 -7.39 -11.80
C MET A 149 4.69 -6.82 -12.78
N LEU A 150 6.00 -6.96 -12.55
CA LEU A 150 7.02 -6.57 -13.54
C LEU A 150 6.82 -7.30 -14.87
N PHE A 151 6.47 -8.60 -14.84
CA PHE A 151 6.10 -9.36 -16.04
C PHE A 151 4.81 -8.82 -16.69
N ILE A 152 3.79 -8.48 -15.91
CA ILE A 152 2.54 -7.88 -16.42
C ILE A 152 2.83 -6.53 -17.10
N LEU A 153 3.67 -5.69 -16.51
CA LEU A 153 4.07 -4.40 -17.07
C LEU A 153 4.87 -4.57 -18.37
N ALA A 154 5.85 -5.47 -18.38
CA ALA A 154 6.66 -5.76 -19.57
C ALA A 154 5.79 -6.30 -20.72
N SER A 155 4.93 -7.27 -20.44
CA SER A 155 3.99 -7.80 -21.45
C SER A 155 2.98 -6.76 -21.93
N GLY A 156 2.48 -5.90 -21.03
CA GLY A 156 1.59 -4.79 -21.37
C GLY A 156 2.27 -3.76 -22.28
N LEU A 157 3.53 -3.44 -22.01
CA LEU A 157 4.34 -2.54 -22.84
C LEU A 157 4.55 -3.12 -24.25
N VAL A 158 4.87 -4.42 -24.35
CA VAL A 158 5.00 -5.11 -25.65
C VAL A 158 3.68 -5.07 -26.44
N ILE A 159 2.54 -5.29 -25.77
CA ILE A 159 1.21 -5.25 -26.40
C ILE A 159 0.85 -3.85 -26.92
N GLN A 160 1.24 -2.81 -26.18
CA GLN A 160 0.84 -1.43 -26.45
C GLN A 160 1.91 -0.57 -27.14
N PHE A 161 3.09 -1.12 -27.43
CA PHE A 161 4.27 -0.37 -27.86
C PHE A 161 3.99 0.66 -28.98
N ASP A 162 3.33 0.23 -30.06
CA ASP A 162 3.01 1.10 -31.21
C ASP A 162 1.78 2.01 -30.98
N LYS A 163 1.12 1.94 -29.82
CA LYS A 163 -0.17 2.57 -29.51
C LYS A 163 -0.18 3.39 -28.22
N LEU A 164 0.94 3.48 -27.51
CA LEU A 164 1.04 4.19 -26.22
C LEU A 164 0.51 5.64 -26.31
N LEU A 165 1.01 6.43 -27.28
CA LEU A 165 0.63 7.84 -27.42
C LEU A 165 -0.80 8.04 -27.97
N PRO A 166 -1.23 7.35 -29.06
CA PRO A 166 -2.58 7.54 -29.60
C PRO A 166 -3.71 7.14 -28.64
N GLU A 167 -3.45 6.23 -27.69
CA GLU A 167 -4.47 5.77 -26.75
C GLU A 167 -4.66 6.72 -25.56
N LEU A 168 -3.69 7.59 -25.26
CA LEU A 168 -3.85 8.66 -24.25
C LEU A 168 -4.97 9.65 -24.61
N ALA A 169 -5.18 9.90 -25.91
CA ALA A 169 -6.21 10.81 -26.40
C ALA A 169 -7.62 10.17 -26.49
N ARG A 170 -7.76 8.89 -26.14
CA ARG A 170 -9.01 8.13 -26.33
C ARG A 170 -9.60 7.68 -25.01
N PHE A 171 -10.42 8.53 -24.40
CA PHE A 171 -11.26 8.16 -23.26
C PHE A 171 -12.74 8.37 -23.57
N ARG A 172 -13.53 7.28 -23.58
CA ARG A 172 -14.96 7.31 -23.90
C ARG A 172 -15.79 6.77 -22.73
N PRO A 173 -16.03 7.58 -21.68
CA PRO A 173 -16.61 7.11 -20.41
C PRO A 173 -18.07 6.66 -20.50
N LYS A 174 -18.82 7.12 -21.50
CA LYS A 174 -20.25 6.79 -21.68
C LYS A 174 -20.49 5.49 -22.46
N LEU A 175 -19.43 4.81 -22.91
CA LEU A 175 -19.57 3.54 -23.62
C LEU A 175 -19.79 2.36 -22.66
N ARG A 176 -20.19 1.22 -23.21
CA ARG A 176 -20.36 -0.05 -22.48
C ARG A 176 -19.17 -0.35 -21.57
N LEU A 177 -19.44 -1.02 -20.45
CA LEU A 177 -18.48 -1.35 -19.40
C LEU A 177 -17.13 -1.84 -19.96
N ARG A 178 -17.12 -2.83 -20.85
CA ARG A 178 -15.89 -3.34 -21.50
C ARG A 178 -15.07 -2.26 -22.22
N LEU A 179 -15.70 -1.37 -22.98
CA LEU A 179 -15.01 -0.35 -23.79
C LEU A 179 -14.50 0.78 -22.89
N SER A 180 -15.33 1.27 -21.97
CA SER A 180 -14.92 2.27 -20.99
C SER A 180 -13.77 1.76 -20.11
N SER A 181 -13.86 0.53 -19.59
CA SER A 181 -12.78 -0.09 -18.82
C SER A 181 -11.52 -0.33 -19.66
N SER A 182 -11.66 -0.69 -20.94
CA SER A 182 -10.52 -0.79 -21.84
C SER A 182 -9.81 0.55 -21.99
N ASP A 183 -10.54 1.62 -22.30
CA ASP A 183 -9.97 2.96 -22.45
C ASP A 183 -9.32 3.43 -21.13
N ALA A 184 -9.99 3.24 -19.98
CA ALA A 184 -9.46 3.57 -18.67
C ALA A 184 -8.18 2.79 -18.32
N HIS A 185 -8.17 1.47 -18.50
CA HIS A 185 -7.01 0.62 -18.22
C HIS A 185 -5.76 1.06 -19.01
N LYS A 186 -5.97 1.47 -20.26
CA LYS A 186 -4.90 1.97 -21.14
C LYS A 186 -4.40 3.34 -20.71
N VAL A 187 -5.31 4.31 -20.54
CA VAL A 187 -4.93 5.69 -20.18
C VAL A 187 -4.23 5.71 -18.82
N VAL A 188 -4.84 5.09 -17.81
CA VAL A 188 -4.27 5.06 -16.45
C VAL A 188 -3.00 4.20 -16.40
N GLY A 189 -2.98 3.07 -17.11
CA GLY A 189 -1.80 2.20 -17.19
C GLY A 189 -0.59 2.88 -17.84
N VAL A 190 -0.80 3.66 -18.91
CA VAL A 190 0.28 4.39 -19.60
C VAL A 190 0.77 5.58 -18.77
N ILE A 191 -0.13 6.38 -18.21
CA ILE A 191 0.23 7.51 -17.33
C ILE A 191 0.97 7.02 -16.08
N GLY A 192 0.47 5.93 -15.48
CA GLY A 192 1.04 5.35 -14.27
C GLY A 192 2.28 4.49 -14.51
N LEU A 193 2.65 4.16 -15.74
CA LEU A 193 3.71 3.19 -16.05
C LEU A 193 5.04 3.47 -15.32
N PRO A 194 5.58 4.70 -15.29
CA PRO A 194 6.83 4.97 -14.58
C PRO A 194 6.73 4.65 -13.08
N PHE A 195 5.64 5.07 -12.45
CA PHE A 195 5.36 4.79 -11.04
C PHE A 195 5.19 3.30 -10.78
N LEU A 196 4.40 2.60 -11.61
CA LEU A 196 4.14 1.17 -11.45
C LEU A 196 5.42 0.34 -11.60
N LEU A 197 6.32 0.71 -12.51
CA LEU A 197 7.60 0.03 -12.69
C LEU A 197 8.49 0.20 -11.46
N VAL A 198 8.62 1.43 -10.96
CA VAL A 198 9.42 1.74 -9.76
C VAL A 198 8.86 1.01 -8.55
N ILE A 199 7.56 1.08 -8.29
CA ILE A 199 6.94 0.45 -7.11
C ILE A 199 6.94 -1.08 -7.20
N ALA A 200 6.71 -1.66 -8.37
CA ALA A 200 6.81 -3.11 -8.55
C ALA A 200 8.24 -3.61 -8.32
N TRP A 201 9.25 -2.90 -8.82
CA TRP A 201 10.65 -3.26 -8.62
C TRP A 201 11.08 -3.09 -7.16
N THR A 202 10.85 -1.92 -6.57
CA THR A 202 11.21 -1.66 -5.17
C THR A 202 10.46 -2.56 -4.20
N GLY A 203 9.16 -2.81 -4.45
CA GLY A 203 8.36 -3.74 -3.65
C GLY A 203 8.87 -5.18 -3.72
N ALA A 204 9.27 -5.65 -4.90
CA ALA A 204 9.91 -6.97 -5.04
C ALA A 204 11.21 -7.06 -4.25
N VAL A 205 12.08 -6.05 -4.36
CA VAL A 205 13.35 -5.98 -3.61
C VAL A 205 13.10 -6.00 -2.10
N LEU A 206 12.26 -5.08 -1.59
CA LEU A 206 12.02 -4.90 -0.16
C LEU A 206 11.35 -6.11 0.49
N CYS A 207 10.45 -6.78 -0.23
CA CYS A 207 9.72 -7.94 0.29
C CYS A 207 10.50 -9.25 0.19
N LEU A 208 11.39 -9.40 -0.80
CA LEU A 208 12.14 -10.65 -1.03
C LEU A 208 13.56 -10.63 -0.45
N GLN A 209 14.11 -9.46 -0.07
CA GLN A 209 15.49 -9.34 0.41
C GLN A 209 15.82 -10.29 1.55
N SER A 210 14.91 -10.54 2.49
CA SER A 210 15.17 -11.43 3.64
C SER A 210 15.17 -12.91 3.26
N ALA A 211 14.43 -13.31 2.21
CA ALA A 211 14.44 -14.66 1.68
C ALA A 211 15.68 -14.92 0.81
N VAL A 212 16.10 -13.93 0.01
CA VAL A 212 17.23 -14.05 -0.91
C VAL A 212 18.57 -13.80 -0.20
N GLY A 213 18.59 -13.02 0.88
CA GLY A 213 19.79 -12.63 1.63
C GLY A 213 20.69 -13.80 2.00
N PRO A 214 20.18 -14.88 2.64
CA PRO A 214 21.01 -16.04 2.98
C PRO A 214 21.65 -16.72 1.77
N PHE A 215 20.92 -16.83 0.65
CA PHE A 215 21.44 -17.39 -0.59
C PHE A 215 22.56 -16.51 -1.16
N PHE A 216 22.36 -15.19 -1.16
CA PHE A 216 23.37 -14.23 -1.61
C PHE A 216 24.64 -14.28 -0.74
N VAL A 217 24.48 -14.36 0.59
CA VAL A 217 25.60 -14.54 1.52
C VAL A 217 26.37 -15.81 1.20
N GLN A 218 25.67 -16.93 1.02
CA GLN A 218 26.31 -18.22 0.78
C GLN A 218 27.05 -18.28 -0.56
N THR A 219 26.45 -17.74 -1.62
CA THR A 219 26.96 -17.88 -3.00
C THR A 219 27.92 -16.79 -3.41
N THR A 220 27.65 -15.54 -3.00
CA THR A 220 28.40 -14.36 -3.45
C THR A 220 29.41 -13.91 -2.39
N LEU A 221 29.07 -14.01 -1.10
CA LEU A 221 29.93 -13.58 0.01
C LEU A 221 30.69 -14.76 0.67
N GLY A 222 30.67 -15.95 0.07
CA GLY A 222 31.38 -17.13 0.59
C GLY A 222 30.93 -17.57 1.99
N GLY A 223 29.71 -17.22 2.40
CA GLY A 223 29.19 -17.50 3.75
C GLY A 223 29.48 -16.40 4.79
N ASP A 224 30.20 -15.33 4.44
CA ASP A 224 30.54 -14.26 5.38
C ASP A 224 29.35 -13.33 5.65
N ARG A 225 28.75 -13.49 6.83
CA ARG A 225 27.65 -12.63 7.32
C ARG A 225 28.13 -11.24 7.75
N GLY A 226 29.40 -11.09 8.15
CA GLY A 226 30.00 -9.79 8.48
C GLY A 226 30.13 -8.91 7.23
N ALA A 227 30.46 -9.50 6.09
CA ALA A 227 30.43 -8.81 4.80
C ALA A 227 29.03 -8.28 4.43
N LEU A 228 27.97 -9.03 4.75
CA LEU A 228 26.59 -8.56 4.55
C LEU A 228 26.24 -7.41 5.51
N ASP A 229 26.58 -7.52 6.79
CA ASP A 229 26.32 -6.45 7.76
C ASP A 229 27.07 -5.17 7.35
N HIS A 230 28.33 -5.30 6.89
CA HIS A 230 29.09 -4.18 6.32
C HIS A 230 28.42 -3.61 5.05
N ALA A 231 27.97 -4.47 4.13
CA ALA A 231 27.25 -4.05 2.93
C ALA A 231 25.94 -3.33 3.25
N LEU A 232 25.20 -3.75 4.28
CA LEU A 232 24.00 -3.07 4.76
C LEU A 232 24.31 -1.83 5.62
N SER A 233 25.59 -1.58 5.94
CA SER A 233 26.03 -0.57 6.90
C SER A 233 25.33 -0.72 8.25
N LEU A 234 25.20 -1.97 8.71
CA LEU A 234 24.75 -2.32 10.04
C LEU A 234 25.96 -2.37 10.98
N GLY A 235 25.81 -1.76 12.16
CA GLY A 235 26.84 -1.88 13.20
C GLY A 235 27.03 -3.33 13.66
N PRO A 236 28.13 -3.61 14.40
CA PRO A 236 28.50 -4.97 14.80
C PRO A 236 27.39 -5.63 15.61
N ARG A 237 27.09 -6.91 15.32
CA ARG A 237 26.15 -7.70 16.12
C ARG A 237 26.74 -7.94 17.50
N VAL A 238 26.02 -7.54 18.54
CA VAL A 238 26.42 -7.78 19.93
C VAL A 238 25.52 -8.84 20.52
N ALA A 239 26.12 -9.96 20.90
CA ALA A 239 25.41 -11.05 21.57
C ALA A 239 25.17 -10.71 23.03
N ARG A 240 24.09 -11.26 23.60
CA ARG A 240 23.83 -11.18 25.03
C ARG A 240 24.93 -11.93 25.79
N VAL A 241 25.53 -11.27 26.77
CA VAL A 241 26.59 -11.85 27.60
C VAL A 241 26.00 -12.64 28.78
N GLY A 242 24.80 -12.29 29.23
CA GLY A 242 24.12 -12.92 30.36
C GLY A 242 24.53 -12.36 31.72
N THR A 243 25.28 -11.26 31.73
CA THR A 243 25.72 -10.57 32.95
C THR A 243 24.96 -9.25 33.08
N PRO A 244 24.43 -8.90 34.28
CA PRO A 244 23.74 -7.64 34.48
C PRO A 244 24.61 -6.45 34.07
N GLY A 245 24.05 -5.59 33.22
CA GLY A 245 24.63 -4.32 32.83
C GLY A 245 23.88 -3.14 33.45
N GLU A 246 24.52 -1.98 33.46
CA GLU A 246 23.90 -0.74 33.90
C GLU A 246 22.94 -0.18 32.84
N VAL A 247 22.02 0.67 33.28
CA VAL A 247 21.16 1.41 32.35
C VAL A 247 21.98 2.56 31.77
N PRO A 248 22.06 2.70 30.44
CA PRO A 248 22.85 3.76 29.83
C PRO A 248 22.32 5.15 30.18
N ASP A 249 23.23 6.13 30.32
CA ASP A 249 22.89 7.54 30.44
C ASP A 249 22.43 8.08 29.08
N ILE A 250 21.11 8.26 28.94
CA ILE A 250 20.48 8.68 27.69
C ILE A 250 20.87 10.12 27.34
N ARG A 251 21.08 10.99 28.32
CA ARG A 251 21.44 12.39 28.07
C ARG A 251 22.86 12.47 27.51
N ALA A 252 23.80 11.73 28.10
CA ALA A 252 25.16 11.65 27.60
C ALA A 252 25.23 11.02 26.19
N ILE A 253 24.48 9.93 25.96
CA ILE A 253 24.38 9.29 24.64
C ILE A 253 23.84 10.26 23.58
N MET A 254 22.75 10.98 23.89
CA MET A 254 22.14 11.92 22.95
C MET A 254 23.04 13.13 22.67
N ALA A 255 23.73 13.66 23.69
CA ALA A 255 24.71 14.72 23.50
C ALA A 255 25.84 14.25 22.57
N ARG A 256 26.39 13.05 22.80
CA ARG A 256 27.47 12.50 21.98
C ARG A 256 27.02 12.18 20.55
N ALA A 257 25.78 11.70 20.36
CA ALA A 257 25.23 11.45 19.03
C ALA A 257 25.16 12.74 18.20
N ARG A 258 24.77 13.86 18.83
CA ARG A 258 24.71 15.18 18.18
C ARG A 258 26.08 15.73 17.84
N GLU A 259 27.09 15.49 18.68
CA GLU A 259 28.47 15.87 18.34
C GLU A 259 28.99 15.11 17.12
N LEU A 260 28.66 13.82 17.02
CA LEU A 260 29.11 12.97 15.91
C LEU A 260 28.35 13.24 14.61
N LEU A 261 27.06 13.57 14.71
CA LEU A 261 26.17 13.81 13.58
C LEU A 261 25.34 15.09 13.79
N PRO A 262 25.96 16.28 13.77
CA PRO A 262 25.31 17.55 14.16
C PRO A 262 24.19 18.00 13.21
N LEU A 263 24.18 17.48 11.99
CA LEU A 263 23.16 17.78 10.98
C LEU A 263 22.00 16.77 10.97
N ALA A 264 22.08 15.70 11.76
CA ALA A 264 21.05 14.68 11.83
C ALA A 264 19.95 15.08 12.82
N ARG A 265 18.70 14.88 12.42
CA ARG A 265 17.56 14.87 13.34
C ARG A 265 17.49 13.50 13.99
N HIS A 266 17.91 13.38 15.24
CA HIS A 266 17.78 12.15 16.01
C HIS A 266 16.34 11.96 16.47
N SER A 267 15.71 10.86 16.04
CA SER A 267 14.27 10.64 16.20
C SER A 267 13.93 9.31 16.87
N GLU A 268 14.86 8.35 16.94
CA GLU A 268 14.57 7.01 17.48
C GLU A 268 15.75 6.50 18.33
N LEU A 269 15.43 5.79 19.41
CA LEU A 269 16.37 5.05 20.25
C LEU A 269 16.00 3.56 20.22
N ILE A 270 16.93 2.72 19.77
CA ILE A 270 16.73 1.26 19.78
C ILE A 270 17.72 0.61 20.73
N PHE A 271 17.19 -0.05 21.74
CA PHE A 271 17.94 -0.83 22.71
C PHE A 271 17.88 -2.31 22.33
N ARG A 272 19.04 -2.95 22.32
CA ARG A 272 19.17 -4.41 22.22
C ARG A 272 19.96 -4.94 23.40
N ASN A 273 19.52 -6.09 23.93
CA ASN A 273 20.05 -6.68 25.16
C ASN A 273 20.02 -5.66 26.32
N LEU A 274 18.91 -4.94 26.48
CA LEU A 274 18.78 -3.94 27.54
C LEU A 274 18.99 -4.58 28.94
N GLY A 275 19.77 -3.92 29.80
CA GLY A 275 20.13 -4.43 31.13
C GLY A 275 21.20 -5.54 31.15
N ASP A 276 21.84 -5.82 30.02
CA ASP A 276 22.98 -6.75 29.89
C ASP A 276 24.28 -5.98 29.64
N ARG A 277 25.44 -6.49 30.08
CA ARG A 277 26.75 -5.87 29.74
C ARG A 277 27.01 -5.84 28.23
N GLY A 278 26.44 -6.76 27.46
CA GLY A 278 26.43 -6.76 25.99
C GLY A 278 25.29 -5.92 25.38
N GLY A 279 24.67 -5.05 26.17
CA GLY A 279 23.66 -4.09 25.72
C GLY A 279 24.21 -3.11 24.71
N VAL A 280 23.39 -2.71 23.75
CA VAL A 280 23.69 -1.61 22.83
C VAL A 280 22.50 -0.69 22.67
N VAL A 281 22.81 0.58 22.42
CA VAL A 281 21.83 1.63 22.10
C VAL A 281 22.15 2.19 20.72
N ASP A 282 21.20 2.13 19.81
CA ASP A 282 21.30 2.78 18.52
C ASP A 282 20.46 4.07 18.54
N VAL A 283 21.13 5.21 18.49
CA VAL A 283 20.49 6.51 18.24
C VAL A 283 20.33 6.63 16.74
N ARG A 284 19.09 6.59 16.25
CA ARG A 284 18.75 6.71 14.84
C ARG A 284 18.15 8.07 14.53
N GLY A 285 18.32 8.46 13.29
CA GLY A 285 17.81 9.72 12.79
C GLY A 285 17.90 9.80 11.29
N GLU A 286 17.70 10.99 10.79
CA GLU A 286 17.75 11.30 9.36
C GLU A 286 18.47 12.61 9.14
N GLN A 287 19.17 12.74 8.02
CA GLN A 287 19.86 13.98 7.65
C GLN A 287 19.42 14.41 6.25
N GLY A 288 18.89 15.63 6.11
CA GLY A 288 18.50 16.20 4.81
C GLY A 288 17.03 16.00 4.44
N GLU A 289 16.54 16.83 3.51
CA GLU A 289 15.10 16.97 3.23
C GLU A 289 14.59 16.15 2.02
N ARG A 290 15.50 15.60 1.20
CA ARG A 290 15.15 15.14 -0.17
C ARG A 290 15.27 13.65 -0.42
N PHE A 291 15.90 12.85 0.42
CA PHE A 291 15.91 11.38 0.28
C PHE A 291 16.06 10.79 1.67
N LEU A 292 15.60 9.55 1.87
CA LEU A 292 15.77 8.83 3.12
C LEU A 292 17.27 8.62 3.38
N GLN A 293 17.85 9.54 4.12
CA GLN A 293 19.26 9.55 4.47
C GLN A 293 19.36 9.15 5.94
N GLN A 294 19.20 7.86 6.17
CA GLN A 294 19.21 7.33 7.52
C GLN A 294 20.58 7.55 8.16
N THR A 295 20.56 7.87 9.44
CA THR A 295 21.76 7.99 10.24
C THR A 295 21.60 7.14 11.49
N SER A 296 22.72 6.65 12.01
CA SER A 296 22.68 5.90 13.25
C SER A 296 24.02 5.96 13.96
N VAL A 297 24.00 6.16 15.27
CA VAL A 297 25.17 5.95 16.12
C VAL A 297 24.85 4.82 17.08
N ARG A 298 25.65 3.75 17.05
CA ARG A 298 25.57 2.66 18.01
C ARG A 298 26.55 2.91 19.13
N PHE A 299 26.02 2.90 20.34
CA PHE A 299 26.76 2.97 21.59
C PHE A 299 26.70 1.62 22.32
N SER A 300 27.75 1.32 23.07
CA SER A 300 27.73 0.32 24.13
C SER A 300 26.79 0.80 25.23
N GLY A 301 25.86 -0.07 25.64
CA GLY A 301 24.92 0.21 26.72
C GLY A 301 25.55 0.21 28.10
N HIS A 302 26.80 -0.28 28.24
CA HIS A 302 27.49 -0.36 29.52
C HIS A 302 28.30 0.91 29.86
N ASP A 303 29.10 1.40 28.91
CA ASP A 303 30.07 2.48 29.12
C ASP A 303 29.86 3.66 28.16
N GLY A 304 28.83 3.61 27.31
CA GLY A 304 28.57 4.65 26.31
C GLY A 304 29.62 4.75 25.21
N ALA A 305 30.51 3.76 25.06
CA ALA A 305 31.53 3.78 24.01
C ALA A 305 30.87 3.72 22.62
N VAL A 306 31.38 4.50 21.68
CA VAL A 306 30.90 4.49 20.28
C VAL A 306 31.39 3.22 19.60
N LEU A 307 30.46 2.36 19.21
CA LEU A 307 30.75 1.09 18.53
C LEU A 307 30.65 1.23 17.01
N PHE A 308 29.78 2.11 16.52
CA PHE A 308 29.55 2.30 15.10
C PHE A 308 28.89 3.64 14.81
N VAL A 309 29.28 4.29 13.71
CA VAL A 309 28.62 5.49 13.19
C VAL A 309 28.22 5.21 11.76
N ARG A 310 26.94 5.34 11.44
CA ARG A 310 26.38 5.27 10.09
C ARG A 310 26.11 6.68 9.60
N GLN A 311 26.92 7.12 8.64
CA GLN A 311 26.69 8.37 7.91
C GLN A 311 25.49 8.22 6.95
N PRO A 312 24.90 9.34 6.48
CA PRO A 312 23.91 9.33 5.39
C PRO A 312 24.41 8.54 4.18
N GLY A 313 23.56 7.71 3.56
CA GLY A 313 23.98 6.81 2.48
C GLY A 313 24.61 5.49 2.95
N GLY A 314 25.06 5.41 4.20
CA GLY A 314 25.90 4.31 4.67
C GLY A 314 27.28 4.30 4.00
N HIS A 315 28.09 3.30 4.36
CA HIS A 315 29.49 3.19 3.90
C HIS A 315 29.65 2.45 2.58
N SER A 316 28.63 1.69 2.15
CA SER A 316 28.70 0.84 0.96
C SER A 316 27.85 1.38 -0.19
N THR A 317 28.18 0.96 -1.41
CA THR A 317 27.35 1.21 -2.60
C THR A 317 25.97 0.56 -2.49
N TYR A 318 25.88 -0.62 -1.86
CA TYR A 318 24.63 -1.34 -1.64
C TYR A 318 23.71 -0.60 -0.66
N ALA A 319 24.26 -0.08 0.45
CA ALA A 319 23.50 0.70 1.42
C ALA A 319 22.90 1.97 0.78
N ARG A 320 23.69 2.69 -0.03
CA ARG A 320 23.20 3.84 -0.81
C ARG A 320 22.09 3.46 -1.77
N ALA A 321 22.23 2.34 -2.49
CA ALA A 321 21.20 1.85 -3.40
C ALA A 321 19.90 1.49 -2.64
N MET A 322 20.02 0.86 -1.47
CA MET A 322 18.88 0.49 -0.64
C MET A 322 18.16 1.69 -0.04
N GLU A 323 18.86 2.77 0.29
CA GLU A 323 18.23 4.05 0.67
C GLU A 323 17.41 4.64 -0.47
N VAL A 324 17.93 4.61 -1.71
CA VAL A 324 17.17 5.06 -2.89
C VAL A 324 15.94 4.18 -3.11
N VAL A 325 16.09 2.85 -3.06
CA VAL A 325 14.97 1.89 -3.16
C VAL A 325 13.91 2.18 -2.11
N SER A 326 14.32 2.38 -0.85
CA SER A 326 13.40 2.68 0.25
C SER A 326 12.73 4.03 0.06
N SER A 327 13.48 5.08 -0.27
CA SER A 327 12.94 6.42 -0.53
C SER A 327 11.91 6.43 -1.65
N LEU A 328 12.20 5.73 -2.75
CA LEU A 328 11.31 5.62 -3.90
C LEU A 328 10.06 4.79 -3.60
N HIS A 329 10.14 3.80 -2.71
CA HIS A 329 8.95 3.01 -2.34
C HIS A 329 8.06 3.76 -1.35
N PHE A 330 8.65 4.36 -0.32
CA PHE A 330 7.93 5.06 0.74
C PHE A 330 7.51 6.49 0.35
N GLY A 331 8.06 7.05 -0.73
CA GLY A 331 7.76 8.41 -1.18
C GLY A 331 8.30 9.50 -0.23
N SER A 332 9.35 9.20 0.53
CA SER A 332 9.85 10.05 1.63
C SER A 332 10.71 11.25 1.20
N TYR A 333 10.68 11.64 -0.08
CA TYR A 333 11.62 12.61 -0.66
C TYR A 333 11.02 13.98 -1.05
N GLY A 334 9.70 14.16 -0.93
CA GLY A 334 9.05 15.42 -1.32
C GLY A 334 7.84 15.78 -0.49
N GLY A 335 7.88 15.39 0.80
CA GLY A 335 6.88 15.73 1.80
C GLY A 335 5.45 15.34 1.42
N SER A 336 4.50 16.17 1.87
CA SER A 336 3.06 15.93 1.70
C SER A 336 2.62 15.90 0.24
N VAL A 337 3.26 16.66 -0.66
CA VAL A 337 2.90 16.68 -2.09
C VAL A 337 3.21 15.35 -2.75
N VAL A 338 4.42 14.81 -2.53
CA VAL A 338 4.79 13.48 -3.06
C VAL A 338 3.92 12.39 -2.42
N LYS A 339 3.69 12.46 -1.12
CA LYS A 339 2.81 11.53 -0.39
C LYS A 339 1.39 11.51 -0.98
N ALA A 340 0.81 12.68 -1.29
CA ALA A 340 -0.50 12.80 -1.92
C ALA A 340 -0.50 12.27 -3.36
N ALA A 341 0.53 12.60 -4.16
CA ALA A 341 0.66 12.07 -5.51
C ALA A 341 0.79 10.53 -5.53
N TYR A 342 1.58 9.97 -4.61
CA TYR A 342 1.74 8.52 -4.45
C TYR A 342 0.44 7.84 -4.05
N ALA A 343 -0.32 8.42 -3.12
CA ALA A 343 -1.63 7.88 -2.74
C ALA A 343 -2.62 7.89 -3.92
N LEU A 344 -2.67 8.99 -4.69
CA LEU A 344 -3.49 9.07 -5.90
C LEU A 344 -3.06 8.04 -6.96
N LEU A 345 -1.76 7.92 -7.23
CA LEU A 345 -1.22 6.94 -8.17
C LEU A 345 -1.49 5.50 -7.71
N SER A 346 -1.46 5.24 -6.40
CA SER A 346 -1.81 3.94 -5.82
C SER A 346 -3.29 3.60 -6.00
N LEU A 347 -4.20 4.58 -5.81
CA LEU A 347 -5.63 4.39 -6.09
C LEU A 347 -5.89 4.20 -7.61
N LEU A 348 -5.19 4.93 -8.46
CA LEU A 348 -5.23 4.75 -9.92
C LEU A 348 -4.71 3.37 -10.35
N ALA A 349 -3.69 2.85 -9.69
CA ALA A 349 -3.21 1.48 -9.89
C ALA A 349 -4.29 0.44 -9.51
N ALA A 350 -4.97 0.63 -8.38
CA ALA A 350 -6.10 -0.19 -7.98
C ALA A 350 -7.24 -0.17 -9.01
N ILE A 351 -7.56 1.01 -9.59
CA ILE A 351 -8.51 1.15 -10.70
C ILE A 351 -8.03 0.40 -11.95
N THR A 352 -6.74 0.44 -12.26
CA THR A 352 -6.14 -0.26 -13.41
C THR A 352 -6.31 -1.78 -13.27
N ILE A 353 -6.15 -2.32 -12.06
CA ILE A 353 -6.38 -3.74 -11.76
C ILE A 353 -7.85 -4.10 -11.98
N VAL A 354 -8.78 -3.34 -11.39
CA VAL A 354 -10.23 -3.59 -11.53
C VAL A 354 -10.69 -3.49 -12.98
N THR A 355 -10.22 -2.49 -13.72
CA THR A 355 -10.55 -2.34 -15.14
C THR A 355 -9.98 -3.47 -15.99
N GLY A 356 -8.78 -3.98 -15.68
CA GLY A 356 -8.20 -5.18 -16.27
C GLY A 356 -9.08 -6.43 -16.04
N ASN A 357 -9.54 -6.63 -14.81
CA ASN A 357 -10.45 -7.71 -14.44
C ASN A 357 -11.77 -7.63 -15.23
N ILE A 358 -12.35 -6.43 -15.33
CA ILE A 358 -13.59 -6.21 -16.11
C ILE A 358 -13.39 -6.58 -17.59
N ILE A 359 -12.26 -6.19 -18.20
CA ILE A 359 -11.96 -6.55 -19.60
C ILE A 359 -11.86 -8.07 -19.76
N TRP A 360 -11.20 -8.75 -18.82
CA TRP A 360 -11.05 -10.20 -18.79
C TRP A 360 -12.42 -10.91 -18.73
N ILE A 361 -13.30 -10.43 -17.83
CA ILE A 361 -14.67 -10.95 -17.60
C ILE A 361 -15.49 -10.78 -18.88
N GLU A 362 -15.58 -9.56 -19.40
CA GLU A 362 -16.46 -9.22 -20.52
C GLU A 362 -16.03 -9.87 -21.84
N ARG A 363 -14.73 -10.14 -22.03
CA ARG A 363 -14.26 -10.91 -23.20
C ARG A 363 -14.65 -12.38 -23.12
N ARG A 364 -14.64 -12.98 -21.93
CA ARG A 364 -14.98 -14.40 -21.73
C ARG A 364 -16.47 -14.67 -21.64
N ARG A 365 -17.26 -13.71 -21.15
CA ARG A 365 -18.72 -13.81 -21.13
C ARG A 365 -19.33 -14.19 -22.49
N LYS A 366 -18.71 -13.75 -23.60
CA LYS A 366 -19.12 -14.12 -24.97
C LYS A 366 -18.84 -15.57 -25.36
N ARG A 367 -17.85 -16.20 -24.73
CA ARG A 367 -17.44 -17.59 -24.97
C ARG A 367 -18.13 -18.58 -24.03
N GLY A 368 -18.89 -18.07 -23.05
CA GLY A 368 -19.42 -18.85 -21.92
C GLY A 368 -18.40 -18.92 -20.77
N PHE A 369 -18.91 -19.03 -19.54
CA PHE A 369 -18.09 -19.26 -18.36
C PHE A 369 -18.15 -20.73 -17.94
N GLY A 370 -16.99 -21.34 -17.72
CA GLY A 370 -16.91 -22.58 -16.95
C GLY A 370 -17.05 -22.33 -15.46
N LEU A 371 -17.15 -23.40 -14.66
CA LEU A 371 -17.25 -23.29 -13.19
C LEU A 371 -16.07 -22.52 -12.58
N GLY A 372 -14.84 -22.78 -13.05
CA GLY A 372 -13.64 -22.08 -12.60
C GLY A 372 -13.67 -20.58 -12.89
N ASP A 373 -14.18 -20.17 -14.06
CA ASP A 373 -14.34 -18.76 -14.39
C ASP A 373 -15.34 -18.09 -13.44
N ILE A 374 -16.47 -18.74 -13.15
CA ILE A 374 -17.49 -18.20 -12.23
C ILE A 374 -16.88 -17.97 -10.85
N VAL A 375 -16.15 -18.95 -10.32
CA VAL A 375 -15.50 -18.85 -9.01
C VAL A 375 -14.50 -17.70 -9.00
N ILE A 376 -13.59 -17.64 -9.98
CA ILE A 376 -12.59 -16.57 -10.09
C ILE A 376 -13.28 -15.19 -10.13
N VAL A 377 -14.28 -15.02 -10.98
CA VAL A 377 -14.99 -13.74 -11.14
C VAL A 377 -15.68 -13.30 -9.84
N ARG A 378 -16.31 -14.24 -9.13
CA ARG A 378 -17.01 -13.95 -7.87
C ARG A 378 -16.06 -13.69 -6.71
N VAL A 379 -14.96 -14.45 -6.60
CA VAL A 379 -13.89 -14.23 -5.62
C VAL A 379 -13.20 -12.89 -5.88
N THR A 380 -12.93 -12.52 -7.13
CA THR A 380 -12.34 -11.22 -7.45
C THR A 380 -13.26 -10.07 -7.10
N SER A 381 -14.57 -10.19 -7.38
CA SER A 381 -15.56 -9.17 -7.01
C SER A 381 -15.66 -9.00 -5.49
N GLY A 382 -15.88 -10.10 -4.76
CA GLY A 382 -15.96 -10.07 -3.30
C GLY A 382 -14.63 -9.73 -2.63
N GLY A 383 -13.51 -10.14 -3.21
CA GLY A 383 -12.16 -9.87 -2.71
C GLY A 383 -11.78 -8.40 -2.84
N CYS A 384 -11.86 -7.82 -4.05
CA CYS A 384 -11.50 -6.42 -4.28
C CYS A 384 -12.53 -5.44 -3.68
N ALA A 385 -13.81 -5.56 -4.03
CA ALA A 385 -14.84 -4.66 -3.50
C ALA A 385 -15.09 -4.89 -2.01
N GLY A 386 -14.96 -6.13 -1.53
CA GLY A 386 -15.10 -6.45 -0.12
C GLY A 386 -13.93 -5.97 0.74
N LEU A 387 -12.72 -5.86 0.18
CA LEU A 387 -11.60 -5.23 0.90
C LEU A 387 -11.94 -3.76 1.21
N CYS A 388 -12.54 -3.04 0.27
CA CYS A 388 -12.98 -1.67 0.50
C CYS A 388 -14.00 -1.58 1.65
N LEU A 389 -14.94 -2.53 1.71
CA LEU A 389 -15.90 -2.62 2.81
C LEU A 389 -15.21 -2.97 4.14
N ALA A 390 -14.23 -3.86 4.12
CA ALA A 390 -13.46 -4.24 5.30
C ALA A 390 -12.68 -3.06 5.90
N VAL A 391 -12.06 -2.24 5.05
CA VAL A 391 -11.43 -0.98 5.49
C VAL A 391 -12.45 -0.04 6.12
N ALA A 392 -13.61 0.16 5.49
CA ALA A 392 -14.67 0.99 6.08
C ALA A 392 -15.17 0.44 7.43
N ALA A 393 -15.33 -0.89 7.54
CA ALA A 393 -15.69 -1.55 8.79
C ALA A 393 -14.65 -1.36 9.89
N LEU A 394 -13.35 -1.39 9.55
CA LEU A 394 -12.26 -1.12 10.49
C LEU A 394 -12.31 0.32 11.04
N PHE A 395 -12.48 1.31 10.17
CA PHE A 395 -12.63 2.71 10.60
C PHE A 395 -13.85 2.92 11.49
N LEU A 396 -14.99 2.29 11.17
CA LEU A 396 -16.17 2.37 12.01
C LEU A 396 -16.01 1.58 13.32
N ALA A 397 -15.36 0.41 13.31
CA ALA A 397 -15.04 -0.33 14.53
C ALA A 397 -14.16 0.50 15.47
N ASN A 398 -13.16 1.20 14.92
CA ASN A 398 -12.35 2.12 15.70
C ASN A 398 -13.17 3.24 16.36
N GLN A 399 -14.25 3.68 15.75
CA GLN A 399 -15.09 4.73 16.29
C GLN A 399 -16.20 4.22 17.19
N LEU A 400 -16.75 3.03 16.96
CA LEU A 400 -17.95 2.53 17.63
C LEU A 400 -17.65 1.55 18.76
N LEU A 401 -16.50 0.86 18.75
CA LEU A 401 -16.13 -0.05 19.82
C LEU A 401 -15.86 0.74 21.13
N PRO A 402 -16.44 0.32 22.27
CA PRO A 402 -16.23 0.96 23.57
C PRO A 402 -14.74 1.10 23.91
N ASP A 403 -14.35 2.22 24.52
CA ASP A 403 -12.94 2.48 24.84
C ASP A 403 -12.38 1.51 25.90
N GLY A 404 -13.22 1.04 26.82
CA GLY A 404 -12.85 0.08 27.87
C GLY A 404 -12.99 -1.40 27.49
N LEU A 405 -13.25 -1.71 26.21
CA LEU A 405 -13.39 -3.10 25.77
C LEU A 405 -12.03 -3.83 25.90
N SER A 406 -12.02 -5.00 26.54
CA SER A 406 -10.84 -5.87 26.55
C SER A 406 -10.55 -6.40 25.14
N ASP A 407 -9.26 -6.51 24.78
CA ASP A 407 -8.82 -6.99 23.46
C ASP A 407 -9.45 -6.19 22.30
N ARG A 408 -9.58 -4.88 22.51
CA ARG A 408 -10.25 -3.97 21.58
C ARG A 408 -9.62 -3.99 20.18
N VAL A 409 -8.29 -4.04 20.13
CA VAL A 409 -7.52 -4.10 18.88
C VAL A 409 -7.87 -5.37 18.10
N GLU A 410 -7.95 -6.50 18.78
CA GLU A 410 -8.34 -7.78 18.20
C GLU A 410 -9.78 -7.74 17.68
N TRP A 411 -10.68 -7.03 18.37
CA TRP A 411 -12.04 -6.79 17.89
C TRP A 411 -12.09 -5.90 16.64
N GLU A 412 -11.23 -4.88 16.54
CA GLU A 412 -11.08 -4.09 15.30
C GLU A 412 -10.61 -4.96 14.14
N HIS A 413 -9.58 -5.80 14.35
CA HIS A 413 -9.08 -6.73 13.34
C HIS A 413 -10.13 -7.77 12.95
N ARG A 414 -10.86 -8.32 13.93
CA ARG A 414 -11.98 -9.24 13.68
C ARG A 414 -13.06 -8.56 12.85
N ALA A 415 -13.44 -7.33 13.14
CA ALA A 415 -14.41 -6.58 12.34
C ALA A 415 -13.97 -6.45 10.87
N PHE A 416 -12.69 -6.14 10.64
CA PHE A 416 -12.10 -6.14 9.31
C PHE A 416 -12.20 -7.51 8.61
N TYR A 417 -11.69 -8.58 9.26
CA TYR A 417 -11.66 -9.91 8.65
C TYR A 417 -13.06 -10.51 8.45
N PHE A 418 -13.99 -10.30 9.39
CA PHE A 418 -15.39 -10.74 9.24
C PHE A 418 -16.08 -9.98 8.11
N ALA A 419 -15.92 -8.66 8.02
CA ALA A 419 -16.47 -7.88 6.91
C ALA A 419 -15.93 -8.36 5.56
N TRP A 420 -14.62 -8.65 5.48
CA TRP A 420 -14.01 -9.13 4.25
C TRP A 420 -14.50 -10.54 3.88
N ALA A 421 -14.52 -11.48 4.84
CA ALA A 421 -15.01 -12.83 4.65
C ALA A 421 -16.49 -12.85 4.24
N ALA A 422 -17.33 -12.04 4.90
CA ALA A 422 -18.74 -11.89 4.55
C ALA A 422 -18.91 -11.32 3.13
N ALA A 423 -18.07 -10.36 2.73
CA ALA A 423 -18.11 -9.80 1.38
C ALA A 423 -17.66 -10.80 0.31
N VAL A 424 -16.66 -11.63 0.58
CA VAL A 424 -16.24 -12.74 -0.31
C VAL A 424 -17.35 -13.78 -0.44
N THR A 425 -17.95 -14.20 0.68
CA THR A 425 -19.10 -15.12 0.68
C THR A 425 -20.28 -14.52 -0.08
N TYR A 426 -20.55 -13.22 0.09
CA TYR A 426 -21.58 -12.53 -0.66
C TYR A 426 -21.27 -12.50 -2.16
N GLY A 427 -20.03 -12.23 -2.56
CA GLY A 427 -19.59 -12.31 -3.94
C GLY A 427 -19.80 -13.71 -4.55
N LEU A 428 -19.47 -14.76 -3.79
CA LEU A 428 -19.68 -16.16 -4.19
C LEU A 428 -21.16 -16.54 -4.31
N ALA A 429 -22.01 -16.05 -3.42
CA ALA A 429 -23.46 -16.33 -3.42
C ALA A 429 -24.24 -15.47 -4.43
N ALA A 430 -23.74 -14.29 -4.79
CA ALA A 430 -24.43 -13.36 -5.66
C ALA A 430 -24.63 -13.93 -7.07
N ARG A 431 -25.80 -13.65 -7.65
CA ARG A 431 -26.13 -14.06 -9.03
C ARG A 431 -25.20 -13.42 -10.06
N SER A 432 -24.70 -12.22 -9.79
CA SER A 432 -23.85 -11.44 -10.67
C SER A 432 -22.74 -10.75 -9.87
N ALA A 433 -21.51 -10.87 -10.37
CA ALA A 433 -20.34 -10.20 -9.80
C ALA A 433 -20.41 -8.66 -9.92
N VAL A 434 -21.16 -8.16 -10.92
CA VAL A 434 -21.44 -6.73 -11.06
C VAL A 434 -22.32 -6.25 -9.91
N THR A 435 -23.40 -6.99 -9.60
CA THR A 435 -24.32 -6.65 -8.51
C THR A 435 -23.62 -6.68 -7.16
N SER A 436 -22.85 -7.73 -6.86
CA SER A 436 -22.10 -7.80 -5.60
C SER A 436 -21.09 -6.66 -5.49
N ALA A 437 -20.33 -6.39 -6.56
CA ALA A 437 -19.36 -5.28 -6.56
C ALA A 437 -20.06 -3.93 -6.35
N THR A 438 -21.18 -3.67 -7.02
CA THR A 438 -21.97 -2.43 -6.82
C THR A 438 -22.40 -2.29 -5.38
N HIS A 439 -23.03 -3.30 -4.78
CA HIS A 439 -23.50 -3.19 -3.39
C HIS A 439 -22.35 -2.98 -2.40
N LEU A 440 -21.27 -3.74 -2.55
CA LEU A 440 -20.09 -3.64 -1.69
C LEU A 440 -19.41 -2.27 -1.81
N LEU A 441 -19.25 -1.74 -3.03
CA LEU A 441 -18.63 -0.43 -3.25
C LEU A 441 -19.50 0.73 -2.77
N LEU A 442 -20.82 0.66 -2.98
CA LEU A 442 -21.74 1.67 -2.45
C LEU A 442 -21.72 1.66 -0.91
N ALA A 443 -21.81 0.48 -0.29
CA ALA A 443 -21.73 0.34 1.16
C ALA A 443 -20.38 0.85 1.70
N ALA A 444 -19.26 0.39 1.13
CA ALA A 444 -17.92 0.84 1.50
C ALA A 444 -17.77 2.35 1.38
N GLY A 445 -18.19 2.93 0.25
CA GLY A 445 -18.10 4.36 0.00
C GLY A 445 -18.91 5.18 1.01
N SER A 446 -20.15 4.77 1.28
CA SER A 446 -21.02 5.42 2.27
C SER A 446 -20.44 5.34 3.68
N LEU A 447 -20.00 4.15 4.11
CA LEU A 447 -19.48 3.93 5.47
C LEU A 447 -18.14 4.66 5.69
N LEU A 448 -17.25 4.66 4.69
CA LEU A 448 -15.97 5.36 4.79
C LEU A 448 -16.16 6.88 4.84
N SER A 449 -17.11 7.42 4.06
CA SER A 449 -17.45 8.85 4.09
C SER A 449 -18.10 9.26 5.43
N LEU A 450 -18.77 8.32 6.09
CA LEU A 450 -19.43 8.53 7.38
C LEU A 450 -18.45 8.47 8.57
N ALA A 451 -17.30 7.81 8.43
CA ALA A 451 -16.36 7.60 9.54
C ALA A 451 -15.87 8.90 10.21
N PRO A 452 -15.46 9.96 9.46
CA PRO A 452 -15.12 11.26 10.07
C PRO A 452 -16.28 11.90 10.84
N VAL A 453 -17.51 11.73 10.35
CA VAL A 453 -18.71 12.29 11.00
C VAL A 453 -18.99 11.55 12.31
N VAL A 454 -18.88 10.22 12.32
CA VAL A 454 -19.03 9.42 13.54
C VAL A 454 -17.96 9.78 14.57
N ASP A 455 -16.70 9.92 14.13
CA ASP A 455 -15.61 10.37 15.00
C ASP A 455 -15.86 11.78 15.56
N GLY A 456 -16.38 12.68 14.73
CA GLY A 456 -16.76 14.04 15.10
C GLY A 456 -17.84 14.07 16.18
N LEU A 457 -18.93 13.35 15.95
CA LEU A 457 -20.06 13.24 16.88
C LEU A 457 -19.64 12.60 18.21
N ARG A 458 -18.80 11.56 18.17
CA ARG A 458 -18.38 10.83 19.38
C ARG A 458 -17.45 11.65 20.26
N HIS A 459 -16.57 12.44 19.67
CA HIS A 459 -15.51 13.16 20.41
C HIS A 459 -15.74 14.67 20.49
N GLY A 460 -16.92 15.16 20.11
CA GLY A 460 -17.29 16.57 20.22
C GLY A 460 -16.47 17.51 19.33
N ARG A 461 -15.99 17.03 18.17
CA ARG A 461 -15.23 17.83 17.20
C ARG A 461 -16.03 18.04 15.91
N LEU A 462 -15.75 19.15 15.22
CA LEU A 462 -16.28 19.38 13.88
C LEU A 462 -15.53 18.49 12.86
N PRO A 463 -16.22 17.62 12.11
CA PRO A 463 -15.58 16.85 11.03
C PRO A 463 -15.14 17.80 9.91
N PHE A 464 -14.00 17.51 9.28
CA PHE A 464 -13.45 18.33 8.19
C PHE A 464 -13.13 19.79 8.57
N ASP A 465 -12.86 20.08 9.84
CA ASP A 465 -12.45 21.43 10.27
C ASP A 465 -11.09 21.79 9.66
N PRO A 466 -11.00 22.82 8.78
CA PRO A 466 -9.72 23.23 8.17
C PRO A 466 -8.75 23.85 9.19
N ARG A 467 -9.21 24.16 10.41
CA ARG A 467 -8.37 24.65 11.51
C ARG A 467 -7.80 23.50 12.35
N ALA A 468 -8.33 22.28 12.18
CA ALA A 468 -7.80 21.13 12.88
C ALA A 468 -6.37 20.82 12.39
N PRO A 469 -5.53 20.24 13.25
CA PRO A 469 -4.21 19.78 12.83
C PRO A 469 -4.25 18.84 11.62
N GLY A 470 -3.17 18.82 10.83
CA GLY A 470 -3.10 18.03 9.59
C GLY A 470 -3.39 16.54 9.76
N PHE A 471 -3.01 15.95 10.91
CA PHE A 471 -3.28 14.54 11.25
C PHE A 471 -4.76 14.25 11.56
N LEU A 472 -5.64 15.28 11.62
CA LEU A 472 -7.08 15.11 11.67
C LEU A 472 -7.73 15.50 10.34
N PHE A 473 -7.42 16.70 9.84
CA PHE A 473 -8.01 17.23 8.62
C PHE A 473 -7.64 16.38 7.39
N GLY A 474 -6.37 15.96 7.27
CA GLY A 474 -5.87 15.13 6.18
C GLY A 474 -6.58 13.77 6.11
N PRO A 475 -6.56 12.96 7.19
CA PRO A 475 -7.32 11.71 7.24
C PRO A 475 -8.82 11.87 6.98
N ASP A 476 -9.47 12.89 7.54
CA ASP A 476 -10.89 13.16 7.28
C ASP A 476 -11.15 13.36 5.78
N LEU A 477 -10.41 14.26 5.13
CA LEU A 477 -10.52 14.51 3.70
C LEU A 477 -10.19 13.26 2.87
N GLY A 478 -9.15 12.52 3.25
CA GLY A 478 -8.74 11.28 2.58
C GLY A 478 -9.82 10.21 2.62
N LEU A 479 -10.48 10.03 3.77
CA LEU A 479 -11.60 9.09 3.94
C LEU A 479 -12.83 9.51 3.13
N LEU A 480 -13.16 10.81 3.11
CA LEU A 480 -14.24 11.33 2.28
C LEU A 480 -13.94 11.16 0.78
N PHE A 481 -12.72 11.47 0.36
CA PHE A 481 -12.29 11.32 -1.03
C PHE A 481 -12.33 9.85 -1.47
N ALA A 482 -11.75 8.94 -0.68
CA ALA A 482 -11.79 7.51 -0.96
C ALA A 482 -13.24 7.00 -0.95
N GLY A 483 -14.06 7.45 -0.01
CA GLY A 483 -15.47 7.10 0.08
C GLY A 483 -16.27 7.54 -1.14
N ALA A 484 -16.10 8.79 -1.57
CA ALA A 484 -16.72 9.34 -2.78
C ALA A 484 -16.26 8.60 -4.05
N LEU A 485 -14.97 8.27 -4.15
CA LEU A 485 -14.40 7.51 -5.25
C LEU A 485 -15.04 6.11 -5.34
N LEU A 486 -15.13 5.39 -4.21
CA LEU A 486 -15.74 4.06 -4.14
C LEU A 486 -17.23 4.09 -4.46
N PHE A 487 -17.97 5.05 -3.89
CA PHE A 487 -19.39 5.22 -4.15
C PHE A 487 -19.64 5.55 -5.63
N GLY A 488 -18.87 6.48 -6.20
CA GLY A 488 -18.88 6.82 -7.62
C GLY A 488 -18.59 5.62 -8.50
N ALA A 489 -17.58 4.81 -8.16
CA ALA A 489 -17.26 3.56 -8.88
C ALA A 489 -18.44 2.58 -8.84
N GLY A 490 -19.10 2.42 -7.69
CA GLY A 490 -20.31 1.61 -7.55
C GLY A 490 -21.45 2.06 -8.47
N LEU A 491 -21.69 3.38 -8.55
CA LEU A 491 -22.68 3.96 -9.46
C LEU A 491 -22.34 3.77 -10.94
N VAL A 492 -21.07 3.95 -11.31
CA VAL A 492 -20.59 3.75 -12.68
C VAL A 492 -20.75 2.29 -13.11
N ILE A 493 -20.32 1.35 -12.26
CA ILE A 493 -20.45 -0.09 -12.52
C ILE A 493 -21.92 -0.49 -12.68
N ARG A 494 -22.82 0.02 -11.82
CA ARG A 494 -24.26 -0.21 -11.92
C ARG A 494 -24.81 0.28 -13.26
N ARG A 495 -24.60 1.55 -13.59
CA ARG A 495 -25.11 2.18 -14.82
C ARG A 495 -24.60 1.48 -16.08
N LEU A 496 -23.33 1.11 -16.11
CA LEU A 496 -22.71 0.47 -17.27
C LEU A 496 -23.02 -1.04 -17.37
N GLY A 497 -23.32 -1.69 -16.24
CA GLY A 497 -23.73 -3.09 -16.16
C GLY A 497 -25.17 -3.35 -16.60
N ASP A 498 -26.07 -2.39 -16.34
CA ASP A 498 -27.50 -2.46 -16.68
C ASP A 498 -27.80 -2.07 -18.14
N ALA A 499 -26.82 -1.50 -18.88
CA ALA A 499 -27.02 -1.03 -20.25
C ALA A 499 -27.43 -2.19 -21.19
N PRO A 500 -28.53 -2.04 -21.98
CA PRO A 500 -29.00 -3.10 -22.88
C PRO A 500 -27.89 -3.60 -23.79
N GLN A 501 -27.66 -4.91 -23.75
CA GLN A 501 -26.80 -5.55 -24.73
C GLN A 501 -27.54 -5.51 -26.06
N SER A 502 -27.24 -4.54 -26.93
CA SER A 502 -27.63 -4.72 -28.33
C SER A 502 -26.95 -6.00 -28.78
N GLY A 503 -27.75 -7.02 -29.07
CA GLY A 503 -27.28 -8.27 -29.67
C GLY A 503 -26.49 -7.98 -30.93
N PRO A 504 -25.83 -8.98 -31.54
CA PRO A 504 -25.33 -8.81 -32.88
C PRO A 504 -26.49 -8.22 -33.71
N ARG A 505 -26.27 -7.08 -34.38
CA ARG A 505 -27.13 -6.74 -35.51
C ARG A 505 -27.12 -8.02 -36.33
N ARG A 506 -28.25 -8.75 -36.36
CA ARG A 506 -28.50 -9.71 -37.43
C ARG A 506 -28.13 -8.92 -38.67
N SER A 507 -27.06 -9.34 -39.33
CA SER A 507 -26.76 -8.85 -40.67
C SER A 507 -28.08 -8.91 -41.39
N ALA A 508 -28.65 -7.75 -41.73
CA ALA A 508 -29.73 -7.73 -42.69
C ALA A 508 -29.20 -8.58 -43.84
N THR A 509 -29.92 -9.66 -44.14
CA THR A 509 -29.68 -10.46 -45.32
C THR A 509 -29.44 -9.46 -46.45
N PRO A 510 -28.30 -9.53 -47.18
CA PRO A 510 -28.11 -8.64 -48.31
C PRO A 510 -29.36 -8.78 -49.20
N PRO A 511 -29.95 -7.66 -49.67
CA PRO A 511 -31.11 -7.75 -50.54
C PRO A 511 -30.74 -8.67 -51.69
N THR A 512 -31.58 -9.69 -51.91
CA THR A 512 -31.51 -10.59 -53.05
C THR A 512 -31.33 -9.72 -54.30
N PRO A 513 -30.30 -9.95 -55.14
CA PRO A 513 -30.16 -9.18 -56.37
C PRO A 513 -31.43 -9.39 -57.20
N ALA A 514 -32.04 -8.28 -57.64
CA ALA A 514 -33.16 -8.31 -58.55
C ALA A 514 -32.79 -9.13 -59.80
N PRO A 515 -33.71 -9.95 -60.34
CA PRO A 515 -33.43 -10.71 -61.55
C PRO A 515 -33.11 -9.73 -62.69
N LEU A 516 -31.97 -9.93 -63.33
CA LEU A 516 -31.59 -9.26 -64.58
C LEU A 516 -32.61 -9.65 -65.66
N THR A 517 -33.57 -8.77 -65.93
CA THR A 517 -34.39 -8.84 -67.13
C THR A 517 -33.47 -8.63 -68.34
N ALA A 518 -33.30 -9.68 -69.13
CA ALA A 518 -32.60 -9.63 -70.40
C ALA A 518 -33.30 -8.64 -71.34
N ILE A 519 -32.66 -7.51 -71.62
CA ILE A 519 -33.01 -6.65 -72.76
C ILE A 519 -32.22 -7.18 -73.96
N CYS A 520 -32.83 -8.11 -74.70
CA CYS A 520 -32.48 -8.32 -76.10
C CYS A 520 -32.90 -7.07 -76.88
N ARG A 521 -31.93 -6.33 -77.44
CA ARG A 521 -32.15 -5.44 -78.59
C ARG A 521 -31.38 -6.00 -79.78
N PRO A 522 -32.03 -6.20 -80.95
CA PRO A 522 -31.33 -6.62 -82.16
C PRO A 522 -30.44 -5.51 -82.70
N LEU A 523 -29.29 -5.90 -83.27
CA LEU A 523 -28.47 -5.08 -84.14
C LEU A 523 -29.21 -4.87 -85.46
N GLU A 524 -29.72 -3.66 -85.69
CA GLU A 524 -30.11 -3.21 -87.02
C GLU A 524 -28.89 -2.68 -87.77
N THR A 525 -28.74 -3.19 -88.98
CA THR A 525 -27.70 -2.87 -89.96
C THR A 525 -27.84 -1.44 -90.46
N SER A 526 -26.73 -0.71 -90.47
CA SER A 526 -26.58 0.55 -91.19
C SER A 526 -26.66 0.31 -92.69
N ASP A 527 -27.64 0.94 -93.35
CA ASP A 527 -27.56 1.21 -94.77
C ASP A 527 -28.07 2.63 -95.07
N GLU A 528 -27.33 3.29 -95.96
CA GLU A 528 -27.70 4.43 -96.79
C GLU A 528 -27.86 5.87 -96.24
N ARG A 529 -26.89 6.70 -96.70
CA ARG A 529 -27.07 7.94 -97.47
C ARG A 529 -27.30 9.30 -96.77
N SER A 530 -26.29 10.14 -97.00
CA SER A 530 -26.36 11.44 -97.70
C SER A 530 -26.31 12.76 -96.90
N VAL A 531 -25.40 13.59 -97.41
CA VAL A 531 -25.13 15.03 -97.27
C VAL A 531 -24.30 15.47 -96.06
#